data_AF-A0A6C8AL70-F1
#
_entry.id   AF-A0A6C8AL70-F1
#
_cell.length_a   1.000
_cell.length_b   1.000
_cell.length_c   1.000
_cell.angle_alpha   90.00
_cell.angle_beta   90.00
_cell.angle_gamma   90.00
#
_symmetry.space_group_name_H-M   'P 1'
#
loop_
_entity.id
_entity.type
_entity.pdbx_description
1 polymer ?
#
loop_
_entity_poly.entity_id
_entity_poly.type
_entity_poly.pdbx_seq_one_letter_code
_entity_poly.pdbx_strand_id
1 'polypeptide(L)'
;MDNKQQINKLRDMAELAQASYGYFHYADNKFDIKDEDKIVTFENVLDITYKNSKIIDERGFKIGKLDGDFSPLQAKQFFSRYDLLKHCSNTGSGFSATLFGEKRKQIDSKTKEKSYTSEYGYINYILAIRGTEMSSFKDLFVADASLAIGSIPKAQYDDMLNFYETCIKDYPQIKEKDSLTITGHSLGGCLAQLFALGICDDRNRNNIKALYTYNAPGARKIAPPYDYIVKLFIFHSKEQQERFIKEEIENIANRARDLGKDNIFLESKIREILHKIIQEKQSQYYGITMSLSTHTTMMTLDINAIPILADIAPYYRQLAYNNIESKESV
;
A
#
# COMPACT_ATOMS: atom_id res chain seq x y z
N MET A 1 15.10 -16.13 18.41
CA MET A 1 15.86 -14.98 17.85
C MET A 1 16.47 -14.27 19.03
N ASP A 2 17.78 -14.05 19.06
CA ASP A 2 18.41 -13.31 20.16
C ASP A 2 18.19 -11.80 20.01
N ASN A 3 18.46 -11.02 21.07
CA ASN A 3 18.26 -9.57 21.08
C ASN A 3 19.06 -8.87 19.97
N LYS A 4 20.25 -9.37 19.64
CA LYS A 4 21.11 -8.78 18.61
C LYS A 4 20.53 -9.01 17.22
N GLN A 5 19.98 -10.19 16.95
CA GLN A 5 19.28 -10.52 15.72
C GLN A 5 18.02 -9.65 15.55
N GLN A 6 17.25 -9.43 16.62
CA GLN A 6 16.09 -8.54 16.58
C GLN A 6 16.47 -7.09 16.27
N ILE A 7 17.48 -6.54 16.95
CA ILE A 7 17.98 -5.18 16.71
C ILE A 7 18.48 -5.03 15.28
N ASN A 8 19.25 -6.01 14.77
CA ASN A 8 19.71 -5.98 13.38
C ASN A 8 18.54 -5.99 12.40
N LYS A 9 17.50 -6.78 12.65
CA LYS A 9 16.32 -6.83 11.78
C LYS A 9 15.56 -5.49 11.80
N LEU A 10 15.37 -4.87 12.97
CA LEU A 10 14.76 -3.54 13.09
C LEU A 10 15.58 -2.47 12.37
N ARG A 11 16.90 -2.51 12.48
CA ARG A 11 17.79 -1.58 11.76
C ARG A 11 17.68 -1.79 10.24
N ASP A 12 17.77 -3.03 9.78
CA ASP A 12 17.74 -3.36 8.34
C ASP A 12 16.44 -2.92 7.68
N MET A 13 15.30 -3.09 8.37
CA MET A 13 14.00 -2.67 7.86
C MET A 13 13.82 -1.15 7.91
N ALA A 14 14.44 -0.45 8.88
CA ALA A 14 14.49 1.01 8.89
C ALA A 14 15.30 1.56 7.71
N GLU A 15 16.42 0.91 7.37
CA GLU A 15 17.24 1.24 6.20
C GLU A 15 16.46 1.05 4.89
N LEU A 16 15.67 -0.03 4.75
CA LEU A 16 14.77 -0.23 3.60
C LEU A 16 13.66 0.84 3.53
N ALA A 17 13.08 1.21 4.68
CA ALA A 17 12.12 2.31 4.73
C ALA A 17 12.77 3.65 4.31
N GLN A 18 14.00 3.94 4.73
CA GLN A 18 14.75 5.11 4.29
C GLN A 18 15.08 5.05 2.79
N ALA A 19 15.51 3.90 2.28
CA ALA A 19 15.81 3.70 0.85
C ALA A 19 14.60 3.95 -0.06
N SER A 20 13.37 3.76 0.44
CA SER A 20 12.14 4.04 -0.32
C SER A 20 11.95 5.52 -0.70
N TYR A 21 12.73 6.44 -0.11
CA TYR A 21 12.78 7.85 -0.48
C TYR A 21 13.68 8.13 -1.69
N GLY A 22 14.41 7.13 -2.20
CA GLY A 22 15.27 7.26 -3.37
C GLY A 22 14.48 7.52 -4.66
N TYR A 23 14.95 8.48 -5.45
CA TYR A 23 14.41 8.84 -6.76
C TYR A 23 14.92 7.90 -7.86
N PHE A 24 14.58 6.61 -7.76
CA PHE A 24 15.16 5.56 -8.61
C PHE A 24 14.78 5.66 -10.09
N HIS A 25 13.76 6.44 -10.44
CA HIS A 25 13.44 6.76 -11.85
C HIS A 25 14.52 7.60 -12.55
N TYR A 26 15.46 8.19 -11.81
CA TYR A 26 16.63 8.85 -12.38
C TYR A 26 17.79 7.90 -12.68
N ALA A 27 17.73 6.63 -12.27
CA ALA A 27 18.71 5.65 -12.72
C ALA A 27 18.70 5.55 -14.26
N ASP A 28 19.83 5.16 -14.83
CA ASP A 28 20.05 5.06 -16.28
C ASP A 28 20.01 6.40 -17.06
N ASN A 29 19.72 7.52 -16.40
CA ASN A 29 19.85 8.87 -16.96
C ASN A 29 21.26 9.44 -16.72
N LYS A 30 21.54 10.63 -17.25
CA LYS A 30 22.87 11.27 -17.16
C LYS A 30 22.91 12.38 -16.11
N PHE A 31 24.09 12.62 -15.55
CA PHE A 31 24.35 13.81 -14.75
C PHE A 31 24.44 15.06 -15.64
N ASP A 32 23.92 16.20 -15.16
CA ASP A 32 24.07 17.53 -15.76
C ASP A 32 25.45 18.13 -15.44
N ILE A 33 26.50 17.48 -15.92
CA ILE A 33 27.90 17.90 -15.74
C ILE A 33 28.61 17.97 -17.09
N LYS A 34 29.67 18.80 -17.15
CA LYS A 34 30.45 19.02 -18.38
C LYS A 34 31.36 17.85 -18.75
N ASP A 35 31.52 16.87 -17.87
CA ASP A 35 32.52 15.80 -17.97
C ASP A 35 31.84 14.42 -17.92
N GLU A 36 32.04 13.69 -19.02
CA GLU A 36 31.68 12.28 -19.31
C GLU A 36 30.19 11.89 -19.22
N ASP A 37 29.82 10.96 -20.10
CA ASP A 37 28.52 10.26 -20.17
C ASP A 37 28.25 9.38 -18.94
N LYS A 38 28.51 9.91 -17.74
CA LYS A 38 28.31 9.20 -16.47
C LYS A 38 26.82 8.98 -16.27
N ILE A 39 26.46 7.71 -16.25
CA ILE A 39 25.10 7.25 -15.99
C ILE A 39 24.88 7.16 -14.48
N VAL A 40 23.70 7.59 -14.04
CA VAL A 40 23.25 7.48 -12.66
C VAL A 40 23.00 6.01 -12.31
N THR A 41 23.69 5.50 -11.30
CA THR A 41 23.42 4.15 -10.76
C THR A 41 22.47 4.21 -9.56
N PHE A 42 21.91 3.06 -9.16
CA PHE A 42 21.09 2.99 -7.95
C PHE A 42 21.84 3.42 -6.67
N GLU A 43 23.14 3.10 -6.56
CA GLU A 43 23.96 3.59 -5.45
C GLU A 43 24.00 5.11 -5.42
N ASN A 44 24.15 5.76 -6.58
CA ASN A 44 24.20 7.23 -6.66
C ASN A 44 22.88 7.87 -6.18
N VAL A 45 21.74 7.23 -6.46
CA VAL A 45 20.42 7.72 -6.03
C VAL A 45 20.31 7.84 -4.51
N LEU A 46 20.90 6.90 -3.76
CA LEU A 46 20.86 6.91 -2.29
C LEU A 46 22.05 7.63 -1.65
N ASP A 47 23.19 7.73 -2.33
CA ASP A 47 24.43 8.28 -1.79
C ASP A 47 24.40 9.82 -1.65
N ILE A 48 24.61 10.28 -0.41
CA ILE A 48 24.62 11.69 -0.02
C ILE A 48 25.65 12.54 -0.77
N THR A 49 26.73 11.95 -1.28
CA THR A 49 27.73 12.67 -2.08
C THR A 49 27.17 13.16 -3.41
N TYR A 50 26.10 12.53 -3.90
CA TYR A 50 25.40 12.94 -5.11
C TYR A 50 24.16 13.79 -4.82
N LYS A 51 23.87 14.12 -3.56
CA LYS A 51 22.75 14.97 -3.18
C LYS A 51 22.81 16.32 -3.90
N ASN A 52 21.68 16.77 -4.44
CA ASN A 52 21.53 17.94 -5.30
C ASN A 52 22.20 17.86 -6.68
N SER A 53 22.81 16.72 -7.06
CA SER A 53 23.28 16.51 -8.43
C SER A 53 22.10 16.53 -9.38
N LYS A 54 22.19 17.38 -10.40
CA LYS A 54 21.13 17.57 -11.40
C LYS A 54 21.20 16.45 -12.43
N ILE A 55 20.04 15.99 -12.88
CA ILE A 55 19.89 14.89 -13.83
C ILE A 55 19.26 15.41 -15.12
N ILE A 56 19.77 14.94 -16.26
CA ILE A 56 19.25 15.21 -17.60
C ILE A 56 18.83 13.90 -18.29
N ASP A 57 17.81 14.00 -19.15
CA ASP A 57 17.40 12.88 -20.01
C ASP A 57 18.37 12.66 -21.19
N GLU A 58 18.06 11.66 -22.03
CA GLU A 58 18.81 11.34 -23.24
C GLU A 58 18.97 12.51 -24.22
N ARG A 59 18.08 13.52 -24.15
CA ARG A 59 18.03 14.70 -25.02
C ARG A 59 18.70 15.92 -24.39
N GLY A 60 19.20 15.79 -23.17
CA GLY A 60 19.84 16.87 -22.41
C GLY A 60 18.86 17.78 -21.67
N PHE A 61 17.58 17.44 -21.57
CA PHE A 61 16.63 18.22 -20.78
C PHE A 61 16.77 17.88 -19.31
N LYS A 62 16.79 18.91 -18.45
CA LYS A 62 16.86 18.74 -17.01
C LYS A 62 15.55 18.14 -16.48
N ILE A 63 15.65 16.97 -15.85
CA ILE A 63 14.50 16.21 -15.32
C ILE A 63 14.43 16.20 -13.79
N GLY A 64 15.49 16.63 -13.09
CA GLY A 64 15.45 16.77 -11.65
C GLY A 64 16.80 16.79 -10.96
N LYS A 65 16.80 16.34 -9.69
CA LYS A 65 18.00 16.24 -8.87
C LYS A 65 17.89 15.05 -7.90
N LEU A 66 19.04 14.49 -7.51
CA LEU A 66 19.11 13.45 -6.49
C LEU A 66 19.00 14.03 -5.08
N ASP A 67 18.52 13.21 -4.13
CA ASP A 67 18.29 13.60 -2.73
C ASP A 67 18.67 12.48 -1.74
N GLY A 68 19.68 11.69 -2.08
CA GLY A 68 20.16 10.59 -1.24
C GLY A 68 20.70 11.05 0.12
N ASP A 69 20.51 10.22 1.14
CA ASP A 69 20.95 10.48 2.53
C ASP A 69 21.85 9.35 3.09
N PHE A 70 22.17 8.33 2.30
CA PHE A 70 23.07 7.26 2.71
C PHE A 70 24.52 7.72 2.61
N SER A 71 25.37 7.27 3.52
CA SER A 71 26.81 7.36 3.29
C SER A 71 27.21 6.53 2.06
N PRO A 72 28.30 6.86 1.34
CA PRO A 72 28.74 6.08 0.18
C PRO A 72 28.93 4.59 0.47
N LEU A 73 29.45 4.26 1.65
CA LEU A 73 29.64 2.87 2.06
C LEU A 73 28.30 2.18 2.31
N GLN A 74 27.35 2.87 2.94
CA GLN A 74 26.01 2.35 3.21
C GLN A 74 25.27 2.06 1.91
N ALA A 75 25.30 2.97 0.92
CA ALA A 75 24.67 2.76 -0.39
C ALA A 75 25.24 1.51 -1.09
N LYS A 76 26.57 1.35 -1.10
CA LYS A 76 27.22 0.17 -1.67
C LYS A 76 26.84 -1.12 -0.94
N GLN A 77 26.85 -1.10 0.39
CA GLN A 77 26.49 -2.28 1.18
C GLN A 77 25.01 -2.64 1.01
N PHE A 78 24.13 -1.64 0.90
CA PHE A 78 22.71 -1.84 0.65
C PHE A 78 22.48 -2.61 -0.65
N PHE A 79 23.01 -2.13 -1.78
CA PHE A 79 22.84 -2.79 -3.09
C PHE A 79 23.65 -4.09 -3.24
N SER A 80 24.69 -4.30 -2.42
CA SER A 80 25.31 -5.62 -2.29
C SER A 80 24.32 -6.66 -1.78
N ARG A 81 23.37 -6.28 -0.91
CA ARG A 81 22.42 -7.19 -0.25
C ARG A 81 21.03 -7.21 -0.88
N TYR A 82 20.57 -6.10 -1.44
CA TYR A 82 19.23 -5.96 -1.99
C TYR A 82 19.28 -5.60 -3.46
N ASP A 83 18.44 -6.25 -4.27
CA ASP A 83 18.14 -5.80 -5.63
C ASP A 83 16.89 -4.91 -5.61
N LEU A 84 16.91 -3.82 -6.37
CA LEU A 84 15.72 -3.04 -6.67
C LEU A 84 14.95 -3.76 -7.78
N LEU A 85 13.76 -4.25 -7.47
CA LEU A 85 12.95 -5.03 -8.40
C LEU A 85 11.97 -4.15 -9.17
N LYS A 86 11.29 -3.25 -8.45
CA LYS A 86 10.33 -2.33 -9.04
C LYS A 86 10.18 -1.08 -8.21
N HIS A 87 10.05 0.07 -8.85
CA HIS A 87 9.88 1.35 -8.18
C HIS A 87 8.65 2.08 -8.74
N CYS A 88 7.82 2.59 -7.83
CA CYS A 88 6.76 3.54 -8.12
C CYS A 88 7.23 4.91 -7.63
N SER A 89 7.46 5.82 -8.57
CA SER A 89 7.78 7.21 -8.27
C SER A 89 6.55 7.97 -7.77
N ASN A 90 6.79 9.15 -7.21
CA ASN A 90 5.75 9.95 -6.58
C ASN A 90 4.56 10.19 -7.53
N THR A 91 3.41 9.60 -7.20
CA THR A 91 2.18 9.74 -7.99
C THR A 91 1.51 11.08 -7.72
N GLY A 92 0.47 11.40 -8.49
CA GLY A 92 -0.34 12.60 -8.24
C GLY A 92 -1.01 12.63 -6.86
N SER A 93 -1.13 11.48 -6.17
CA SER A 93 -1.66 11.41 -4.80
C SER A 93 -0.59 11.59 -3.72
N GLY A 94 0.69 11.64 -4.09
CA GLY A 94 1.79 11.64 -3.12
C GLY A 94 2.30 10.24 -2.74
N PHE A 95 1.82 9.17 -3.39
CA PHE A 95 2.25 7.80 -3.09
C PHE A 95 3.59 7.48 -3.79
N SER A 96 4.48 6.78 -3.09
CA SER A 96 5.73 6.26 -3.63
C SER A 96 6.13 5.00 -2.86
N ALA A 97 6.62 4.00 -3.57
CA ALA A 97 7.06 2.75 -2.96
C ALA A 97 8.08 2.02 -3.83
N THR A 98 8.86 1.15 -3.21
CA THR A 98 9.84 0.32 -3.91
C THR A 98 9.74 -1.12 -3.43
N LEU A 99 9.74 -2.06 -4.38
CA LEU A 99 9.87 -3.48 -4.13
C LEU A 99 11.36 -3.85 -4.23
N PHE A 100 11.89 -4.42 -3.15
CA PHE A 100 13.25 -4.95 -3.09
C PHE A 100 13.26 -6.48 -2.99
N GLY A 101 14.29 -7.11 -3.53
CA GLY A 101 14.60 -8.52 -3.35
C GLY A 101 15.81 -8.70 -2.45
N GLU A 102 15.66 -9.39 -1.33
CA GLU A 102 16.79 -9.73 -0.45
C GLU A 102 17.57 -10.92 -1.01
N LYS A 103 18.85 -10.69 -1.31
CA LYS A 103 19.77 -11.71 -1.79
C LYS A 103 20.10 -12.71 -0.70
N ARG A 104 20.43 -13.94 -1.11
CA ARG A 104 20.93 -14.96 -0.21
C ARG A 104 22.39 -14.65 0.15
N LYS A 105 22.67 -14.60 1.44
CA LYS A 105 24.05 -14.53 1.95
C LYS A 105 24.77 -15.86 1.74
N GLN A 106 25.97 -15.79 1.15
CA GLN A 106 26.88 -16.91 0.99
C GLN A 106 28.19 -16.64 1.75
N ILE A 107 28.84 -17.72 2.18
CA ILE A 107 30.16 -17.67 2.80
C ILE A 107 31.03 -18.62 2.01
N ASP A 108 32.08 -18.08 1.38
CA ASP A 108 33.04 -18.91 0.67
C ASP A 108 33.75 -19.84 1.67
N SER A 109 33.77 -21.13 1.35
CA SER A 109 34.24 -22.15 2.28
C SER A 109 35.74 -22.05 2.55
N LYS A 110 36.52 -21.50 1.61
CA LYS A 110 37.98 -21.40 1.65
C LYS A 110 38.44 -20.07 2.24
N THR A 111 37.96 -18.95 1.70
CA THR A 111 38.36 -17.58 2.06
C THR A 111 37.59 -17.02 3.26
N LYS A 112 36.44 -17.62 3.59
CA LYS A 112 35.46 -17.09 4.58
C LYS A 112 34.86 -15.74 4.20
N GLU A 113 35.03 -15.31 2.95
CA GLU A 113 34.42 -14.08 2.44
C GLU A 113 32.90 -14.19 2.40
N LYS A 114 32.21 -13.10 2.76
CA LYS A 114 30.75 -13.01 2.74
C LYS A 114 30.32 -12.31 1.46
N SER A 115 29.50 -12.97 0.67
CA SER A 115 28.88 -12.41 -0.52
C SER A 115 27.36 -12.59 -0.48
N TYR A 116 26.67 -11.97 -1.43
CA TYR A 116 25.23 -12.03 -1.58
C TYR A 116 24.91 -12.36 -3.03
N THR A 117 23.96 -13.26 -3.27
CA THR A 117 23.54 -13.67 -4.62
C THR A 117 22.03 -13.78 -4.75
N SER A 118 21.51 -13.44 -5.92
CA SER A 118 20.12 -13.66 -6.35
C SER A 118 19.99 -14.80 -7.38
N GLU A 119 21.06 -15.57 -7.63
CA GLU A 119 21.09 -16.71 -8.57
C GLU A 119 19.99 -17.76 -8.29
N TYR A 120 19.63 -17.95 -7.02
CA TYR A 120 18.61 -18.89 -6.57
C TYR A 120 17.28 -18.21 -6.20
N GLY A 121 17.05 -17.01 -6.75
CA GLY A 121 15.95 -16.13 -6.35
C GLY A 121 16.21 -15.41 -5.03
N TYR A 122 15.17 -14.72 -4.56
CA TYR A 122 15.22 -13.90 -3.35
C TYR A 122 14.72 -14.67 -2.13
N ILE A 123 15.35 -14.43 -0.98
CA ILE A 123 14.90 -15.04 0.30
C ILE A 123 13.76 -14.26 0.97
N ASN A 124 13.46 -13.07 0.43
CA ASN A 124 12.45 -12.16 0.91
C ASN A 124 12.16 -11.11 -0.17
N TYR A 125 10.89 -10.82 -0.40
CA TYR A 125 10.44 -9.64 -1.13
C TYR A 125 10.07 -8.58 -0.09
N ILE A 126 10.56 -7.36 -0.25
CA ILE A 126 10.29 -6.27 0.68
C ILE A 126 9.60 -5.13 -0.04
N LEU A 127 8.32 -4.91 0.29
CA LEU A 127 7.60 -3.72 -0.13
C LEU A 127 7.89 -2.59 0.87
N ALA A 128 8.72 -1.64 0.45
CA ALA A 128 9.05 -0.46 1.24
C ALA A 128 8.23 0.75 0.77
N ILE A 129 7.37 1.25 1.66
CA ILE A 129 6.42 2.34 1.37
C ILE A 129 6.94 3.63 1.99
N ARG A 130 7.06 4.65 1.16
CA ARG A 130 7.54 5.97 1.54
C ARG A 130 6.47 6.75 2.30
N GLY A 131 6.88 7.58 3.26
CA GLY A 131 6.01 8.63 3.78
C GLY A 131 5.91 9.83 2.82
N THR A 132 5.04 10.77 3.14
CA THR A 132 4.93 12.04 2.38
C THR A 132 6.25 12.81 2.43
N GLU A 133 6.63 13.43 1.30
CA GLU A 133 7.80 14.31 1.25
C GLU A 133 7.62 15.52 2.16
N MET A 134 8.64 15.78 2.96
CA MET A 134 8.70 16.77 4.03
C MET A 134 8.91 18.20 3.50
N SER A 135 8.39 18.55 2.32
CA SER A 135 8.56 19.87 1.71
C SER A 135 7.77 20.98 2.41
N SER A 136 6.92 20.63 3.38
CA SER A 136 6.43 21.55 4.41
C SER A 136 6.05 20.78 5.67
N PHE A 137 6.58 21.17 6.83
CA PHE A 137 6.08 20.71 8.15
C PHE A 137 4.55 20.90 8.30
N LYS A 138 3.94 21.76 7.49
CA LYS A 138 2.48 21.88 7.35
C LYS A 138 1.81 20.67 6.71
N ASP A 139 2.38 20.03 5.69
CA ASP A 139 1.79 18.85 5.03
C ASP A 139 1.86 17.60 5.91
N LEU A 140 2.91 17.49 6.74
CA LEU A 140 2.97 16.48 7.81
C LEU A 140 1.78 16.67 8.77
N PHE A 141 1.49 17.92 9.16
CA PHE A 141 0.32 18.26 9.97
C PHE A 141 -1.03 18.06 9.26
N VAL A 142 -1.12 18.19 7.93
CA VAL A 142 -2.38 17.96 7.19
C VAL A 142 -2.63 16.47 6.95
N ALA A 143 -1.60 15.70 6.59
CA ALA A 143 -1.72 14.24 6.49
C ALA A 143 -1.97 13.62 7.87
N ASP A 144 -1.23 14.05 8.90
CA ASP A 144 -1.51 13.68 10.29
C ASP A 144 -2.88 14.21 10.75
N ALA A 145 -3.40 15.33 10.22
CA ALA A 145 -4.76 15.80 10.49
C ALA A 145 -5.82 14.92 9.81
N SER A 146 -5.67 14.50 8.56
CA SER A 146 -6.60 13.55 7.90
C SER A 146 -6.64 12.18 8.58
N LEU A 147 -5.49 11.73 9.09
CA LEU A 147 -5.35 10.53 9.92
C LEU A 147 -5.90 10.75 11.34
N ALA A 148 -5.74 11.94 11.92
CA ALA A 148 -6.39 12.34 13.17
C ALA A 148 -7.91 12.50 13.02
N ILE A 149 -8.41 12.74 11.81
CA ILE A 149 -9.83 12.75 11.43
C ILE A 149 -10.36 11.32 11.15
N GLY A 150 -9.49 10.29 11.11
CA GLY A 150 -9.89 8.88 11.11
C GLY A 150 -10.26 8.28 9.76
N SER A 151 -9.82 8.89 8.64
CA SER A 151 -10.13 8.43 7.27
C SER A 151 -8.87 8.00 6.50
N ILE A 152 -9.00 6.96 5.66
CA ILE A 152 -7.89 6.48 4.79
C ILE A 152 -7.61 7.54 3.71
N PRO A 153 -6.34 7.87 3.43
CA PRO A 153 -5.98 8.65 2.24
C PRO A 153 -6.22 7.81 0.98
N LYS A 154 -7.48 7.79 0.53
CA LYS A 154 -7.98 6.84 -0.48
C LYS A 154 -7.14 6.83 -1.75
N ALA A 155 -6.75 7.99 -2.28
CA ALA A 155 -5.97 8.07 -3.51
C ALA A 155 -4.58 7.40 -3.36
N GLN A 156 -3.90 7.61 -2.24
CA GLN A 156 -2.60 6.95 -1.98
C GLN A 156 -2.76 5.45 -1.73
N TYR A 157 -3.86 5.05 -1.08
CA TYR A 157 -4.17 3.64 -0.88
C TYR A 157 -4.49 2.93 -2.20
N ASP A 158 -5.26 3.57 -3.10
CA ASP A 158 -5.53 3.06 -4.45
C ASP A 158 -4.23 2.91 -5.24
N ASP A 159 -3.36 3.93 -5.25
CA ASP A 159 -2.06 3.87 -5.93
C ASP A 159 -1.16 2.76 -5.38
N MET A 160 -1.20 2.53 -4.06
CA MET A 160 -0.49 1.43 -3.43
C MET A 160 -1.00 0.06 -3.87
N LEU A 161 -2.31 -0.14 -3.91
CA LEU A 161 -2.91 -1.40 -4.36
C LEU A 161 -2.60 -1.65 -5.84
N ASN A 162 -2.73 -0.63 -6.68
CA ASN A 162 -2.37 -0.72 -8.10
C ASN A 162 -0.89 -1.06 -8.29
N PHE A 163 0.00 -0.41 -7.53
CA PHE A 163 1.42 -0.75 -7.58
C PHE A 163 1.67 -2.20 -7.16
N TYR A 164 1.05 -2.66 -6.07
CA TYR A 164 1.16 -4.04 -5.63
C TYR A 164 0.66 -5.04 -6.68
N GLU A 165 -0.46 -4.78 -7.36
CA GLU A 165 -0.95 -5.60 -8.48
C GLU A 165 0.11 -5.72 -9.57
N THR A 166 0.80 -4.62 -9.89
CA THR A 166 1.88 -4.66 -10.87
C THR A 166 3.12 -5.42 -10.36
N CYS A 167 3.36 -5.45 -9.05
CA CYS A 167 4.45 -6.20 -8.44
C CYS A 167 4.18 -7.70 -8.48
N ILE A 168 2.98 -8.16 -8.11
CA ILE A 168 2.63 -9.58 -8.13
C ILE A 168 2.53 -10.16 -9.54
N LYS A 169 2.28 -9.31 -10.54
CA LYS A 169 2.30 -9.72 -11.96
C LYS A 169 3.72 -10.04 -12.41
N ASP A 170 4.68 -9.23 -12.03
CA ASP A 170 6.09 -9.38 -12.44
C ASP A 170 6.83 -10.38 -11.53
N TYR A 171 6.43 -10.46 -10.25
CA TYR A 171 7.04 -11.28 -9.20
C TYR A 171 5.96 -12.08 -8.45
N PRO A 172 5.34 -13.11 -9.07
CA PRO A 172 4.27 -13.89 -8.45
C PRO A 172 4.69 -14.62 -7.16
N GLN A 173 6.00 -14.84 -6.95
CA GLN A 173 6.56 -15.46 -5.75
C GLN A 173 6.29 -14.66 -4.47
N ILE A 174 5.89 -13.38 -4.58
CA ILE A 174 5.40 -12.56 -3.46
C ILE A 174 4.18 -13.20 -2.77
N LYS A 175 3.42 -14.03 -3.49
CA LYS A 175 2.26 -14.74 -2.95
C LYS A 175 2.61 -16.08 -2.29
N GLU A 176 3.88 -16.46 -2.26
CA GLU A 176 4.32 -17.66 -1.56
C GLU A 176 4.36 -17.43 -0.04
N LYS A 177 4.32 -18.52 0.71
CA LYS A 177 4.39 -18.48 2.17
C LYS A 177 5.71 -17.83 2.65
N ASP A 178 5.61 -16.97 3.65
CA ASP A 178 6.70 -16.27 4.35
C ASP A 178 7.64 -15.50 3.40
N SER A 179 7.09 -15.02 2.29
CA SER A 179 7.84 -14.39 1.19
C SER A 179 7.81 -12.86 1.21
N LEU A 180 6.74 -12.24 1.72
CA LEU A 180 6.55 -10.79 1.69
C LEU A 180 6.79 -10.14 3.05
N THR A 181 7.76 -9.24 3.13
CA THR A 181 7.90 -8.28 4.22
C THR A 181 7.40 -6.91 3.77
N ILE A 182 6.70 -6.20 4.64
CA ILE A 182 6.25 -4.84 4.37
C ILE A 182 6.94 -3.91 5.36
N THR A 183 7.44 -2.79 4.88
CA THR A 183 7.98 -1.75 5.76
C THR A 183 7.59 -0.35 5.32
N GLY A 184 7.49 0.58 6.27
CA GLY A 184 7.22 1.98 5.95
C GLY A 184 7.49 2.93 7.12
N HIS A 185 7.71 4.18 6.78
CA HIS A 185 7.95 5.27 7.73
C HIS A 185 6.83 6.31 7.65
N SER A 186 6.45 6.90 8.79
CA SER A 186 5.41 7.95 8.88
C SER A 186 4.11 7.47 8.19
N LEU A 187 3.53 8.25 7.28
CA LEU A 187 2.35 7.86 6.51
C LEU A 187 2.53 6.54 5.75
N GLY A 188 3.73 6.27 5.23
CA GLY A 188 4.04 5.01 4.57
C GLY A 188 3.92 3.80 5.50
N GLY A 189 4.20 3.99 6.79
CA GLY A 189 3.97 2.96 7.81
C GLY A 189 2.48 2.77 8.15
N CYS A 190 1.65 3.81 8.03
CA CYS A 190 0.19 3.67 8.14
C CYS A 190 -0.37 2.90 6.94
N LEU A 191 0.04 3.27 5.72
CA LEU A 191 -0.29 2.54 4.50
C LEU A 191 0.15 1.08 4.56
N ALA A 192 1.35 0.80 5.10
CA ALA A 192 1.83 -0.57 5.32
C ALA A 192 0.91 -1.40 6.23
N GLN A 193 0.35 -0.80 7.29
CA GLN A 193 -0.62 -1.47 8.17
C GLN A 193 -1.95 -1.71 7.45
N LEU A 194 -2.48 -0.70 6.74
CA LEU A 194 -3.71 -0.83 5.96
C LEU A 194 -3.57 -1.83 4.82
N PHE A 195 -2.38 -1.93 4.24
CA PHE A 195 -2.05 -2.91 3.23
C PHE A 195 -2.08 -4.32 3.80
N ALA A 196 -1.39 -4.55 4.93
CA ALA A 196 -1.43 -5.84 5.61
C ALA A 196 -2.87 -6.26 5.97
N LEU A 197 -3.69 -5.33 6.47
CA LEU A 197 -5.11 -5.57 6.75
C LEU A 197 -5.94 -5.85 5.48
N GLY A 198 -5.57 -5.27 4.34
CA GLY A 198 -6.28 -5.47 3.07
C GLY A 198 -5.91 -6.77 2.36
N ILE A 199 -4.71 -7.31 2.56
CA ILE A 199 -4.27 -8.53 1.85
C ILE A 199 -4.35 -9.80 2.71
N CYS A 200 -4.39 -9.68 4.05
CA CYS A 200 -4.48 -10.82 4.95
C CYS A 200 -5.93 -11.31 5.09
N ASP A 201 -6.22 -12.44 4.47
CA ASP A 201 -7.33 -13.34 4.81
C ASP A 201 -6.79 -14.68 5.32
N ASP A 202 -7.66 -15.60 5.75
CA ASP A 202 -7.24 -16.93 6.25
C ASP A 202 -6.41 -17.73 5.25
N ARG A 203 -6.57 -17.46 3.96
CA ARG A 203 -5.87 -18.18 2.88
C ARG A 203 -4.49 -17.59 2.61
N ASN A 204 -4.33 -16.27 2.77
CA ASN A 204 -3.14 -15.52 2.37
C ASN A 204 -2.35 -14.96 3.56
N ARG A 205 -2.81 -15.13 4.81
CA ARG A 205 -2.12 -14.68 6.03
C ARG A 205 -0.68 -15.17 6.13
N ASN A 206 -0.40 -16.34 5.56
CA ASN A 206 0.93 -16.93 5.57
C ASN A 206 1.87 -16.30 4.54
N ASN A 207 1.39 -15.45 3.63
CA ASN A 207 2.22 -14.82 2.62
C ASN A 207 3.02 -13.64 3.23
N ILE A 208 2.44 -12.96 4.23
CA ILE A 208 3.13 -11.90 4.97
C ILE A 208 4.05 -12.52 6.02
N LYS A 209 5.35 -12.40 5.76
CA LYS A 209 6.42 -12.79 6.68
C LYS A 209 6.49 -11.86 7.90
N ALA A 210 6.41 -10.55 7.68
CA ALA A 210 6.53 -9.54 8.72
C ALA A 210 6.08 -8.15 8.26
N LEU A 211 5.68 -7.31 9.22
CA LEU A 211 5.36 -5.90 9.05
C LEU A 211 6.23 -5.06 10.01
N TYR A 212 6.96 -4.08 9.47
CA TYR A 212 7.80 -3.17 10.25
C TYR A 212 7.45 -1.72 9.97
N THR A 213 7.04 -0.98 10.99
CA THR A 213 6.67 0.44 10.83
C THR A 213 7.47 1.33 11.75
N TYR A 214 7.82 2.51 11.25
CA TYR A 214 8.69 3.46 11.95
C TYR A 214 7.98 4.81 12.05
N ASN A 215 7.79 5.29 13.27
CA ASN A 215 7.11 6.56 13.55
C ASN A 215 5.76 6.69 12.82
N ALA A 216 5.00 5.59 12.74
CA ALA A 216 3.80 5.51 11.95
C ALA A 216 2.55 5.79 12.79
N PRO A 217 1.57 6.55 12.26
CA PRO A 217 0.25 6.60 12.85
C PRO A 217 -0.41 5.22 12.78
N GLY A 218 -1.12 4.84 13.85
CA GLY A 218 -1.78 3.54 13.95
C GLY A 218 -3.01 3.44 13.04
N ALA A 219 -3.14 2.35 12.30
CA ALA A 219 -4.26 2.15 11.37
C ALA A 219 -5.57 1.68 12.04
N ARG A 220 -5.53 1.28 13.33
CA ARG A 220 -6.64 0.61 14.02
C ARG A 220 -7.95 1.41 14.03
N LYS A 221 -7.86 2.73 14.22
CA LYS A 221 -9.05 3.60 14.29
C LYS A 221 -9.46 4.19 12.95
N ILE A 222 -8.78 3.81 11.87
CA ILE A 222 -9.06 4.35 10.56
C ILE A 222 -10.22 3.56 9.95
N ALA A 223 -11.31 4.26 9.65
CA ALA A 223 -12.45 3.65 8.99
C ALA A 223 -12.09 3.32 7.53
N PRO A 224 -12.40 2.10 7.03
CA PRO A 224 -12.26 1.81 5.62
C PRO A 224 -13.13 2.78 4.80
N PRO A 225 -12.77 3.11 3.55
CA PRO A 225 -13.55 4.03 2.73
C PRO A 225 -14.92 3.46 2.34
N TYR A 226 -15.11 2.15 2.51
CA TYR A 226 -16.37 1.46 2.23
C TYR A 226 -16.75 0.60 3.42
N ASP A 227 -18.03 0.64 3.78
CA ASP A 227 -18.59 -0.18 4.86
C ASP A 227 -18.84 -1.62 4.40
N TYR A 228 -19.15 -1.80 3.11
CA TYR A 228 -19.42 -3.11 2.48
C TYR A 228 -19.04 -3.08 0.99
N ILE A 229 -18.70 -4.23 0.41
CA ILE A 229 -18.37 -4.36 -1.02
C ILE A 229 -19.32 -5.33 -1.72
N VAL A 230 -20.20 -4.80 -2.57
CA VAL A 230 -21.11 -5.59 -3.42
C VAL A 230 -20.37 -6.05 -4.67
N LYS A 231 -20.54 -7.33 -5.02
CA LYS A 231 -20.09 -7.89 -6.30
C LYS A 231 -21.31 -8.24 -7.15
N LEU A 232 -21.45 -7.57 -8.28
CA LEU A 232 -22.49 -7.88 -9.26
C LEU A 232 -22.09 -9.07 -10.14
N PHE A 233 -23.11 -9.79 -10.60
CA PHE A 233 -22.99 -10.89 -11.53
C PHE A 233 -23.92 -10.68 -12.73
N ILE A 234 -23.70 -11.45 -13.79
CA ILE A 234 -24.63 -11.49 -14.91
C ILE A 234 -25.88 -12.26 -14.45
N PHE A 235 -27.03 -11.59 -14.48
CA PHE A 235 -28.32 -12.20 -14.14
C PHE A 235 -28.97 -12.79 -15.40
N HIS A 236 -29.38 -14.05 -15.32
CA HIS A 236 -30.04 -14.79 -16.41
C HIS A 236 -31.57 -14.80 -16.26
N SER A 237 -32.12 -14.36 -15.13
CA SER A 237 -33.56 -14.22 -14.91
C SER A 237 -33.88 -13.14 -13.88
N LYS A 238 -35.11 -12.61 -13.92
CA LYS A 238 -35.61 -11.69 -12.89
C LYS A 238 -35.63 -12.32 -11.51
N GLU A 239 -35.95 -13.62 -11.43
CA GLU A 239 -35.95 -14.35 -10.17
C GLU A 239 -34.56 -14.43 -9.53
N GLN A 240 -33.52 -14.67 -10.34
CA GLN A 240 -32.13 -14.67 -9.86
C GLN A 240 -31.73 -13.29 -9.34
N GLN A 241 -32.13 -12.22 -10.04
CA GLN A 241 -31.87 -10.85 -9.62
C GLN A 241 -32.56 -10.52 -8.30
N GLU A 242 -33.84 -10.89 -8.12
CA GLU A 242 -34.57 -10.65 -6.87
C GLU A 242 -33.99 -11.43 -5.69
N ARG A 243 -33.57 -12.69 -5.91
CA ARG A 243 -32.86 -13.48 -4.89
C ARG A 243 -31.57 -12.80 -4.45
N PHE A 244 -30.75 -12.36 -5.40
CA PHE A 244 -29.52 -11.61 -5.13
C PHE A 244 -29.81 -10.34 -4.33
N ILE A 245 -30.79 -9.53 -4.75
CA ILE A 245 -31.15 -8.29 -4.05
C ILE A 245 -31.57 -8.59 -2.61
N LYS A 246 -32.36 -9.65 -2.39
CA LYS A 246 -32.80 -10.04 -1.05
C LYS A 246 -31.61 -10.43 -0.16
N GLU A 247 -30.70 -11.27 -0.66
CA GLU A 247 -29.50 -11.70 0.09
C GLU A 247 -28.57 -10.51 0.40
N GLU A 248 -28.33 -9.63 -0.57
CA GLU A 248 -27.47 -8.46 -0.36
C GLU A 248 -28.09 -7.43 0.58
N ILE A 249 -29.42 -7.26 0.59
CA ILE A 249 -30.10 -6.44 1.61
C ILE A 249 -29.80 -6.96 3.01
N GLU A 250 -29.93 -8.27 3.22
CA GLU A 250 -29.66 -8.89 4.52
C GLU A 250 -28.19 -8.70 4.94
N ASN A 251 -27.25 -8.96 4.02
CA ASN A 251 -25.82 -8.82 4.27
C ASN A 251 -25.43 -7.38 4.62
N ILE A 252 -25.89 -6.40 3.83
CA ILE A 252 -25.57 -4.98 4.05
C ILE A 252 -26.26 -4.49 5.33
N ALA A 253 -27.48 -4.92 5.61
CA ALA A 253 -28.20 -4.53 6.82
C ALA A 253 -27.53 -5.09 8.09
N ASN A 254 -27.11 -6.36 8.08
CA ASN A 254 -26.33 -6.96 9.16
C ASN A 254 -25.05 -6.15 9.38
N ARG A 255 -24.32 -5.86 8.31
CA ARG A 255 -23.11 -5.04 8.38
C ARG A 255 -23.35 -3.64 8.93
N ALA A 256 -24.46 -2.99 8.56
CA ALA A 256 -24.82 -1.68 9.09
C ALA A 256 -25.10 -1.75 10.60
N ARG A 257 -25.78 -2.80 11.08
CA ARG A 257 -26.04 -3.03 12.50
C ARG A 257 -24.74 -3.22 13.29
N ASP A 258 -23.79 -4.00 12.78
CA ASP A 258 -22.46 -4.19 13.41
C ASP A 258 -21.69 -2.86 13.54
N LEU A 259 -21.91 -1.94 12.59
CA LEU A 259 -21.29 -0.62 12.58
C LEU A 259 -22.07 0.41 13.40
N GLY A 260 -23.17 0.03 14.07
CA GLY A 260 -24.04 0.93 14.84
C GLY A 260 -24.82 1.91 13.96
N LYS A 261 -25.07 1.56 12.70
CA LYS A 261 -25.73 2.40 11.68
C LYS A 261 -27.18 1.98 11.41
N ASP A 262 -27.83 1.35 12.39
CA ASP A 262 -29.20 0.84 12.23
C ASP A 262 -30.23 1.97 12.06
N ASN A 263 -31.23 1.78 11.20
CA ASN A 263 -32.25 2.77 10.89
C ASN A 263 -33.51 2.10 10.34
N ILE A 264 -34.68 2.67 10.64
CA ILE A 264 -35.98 2.15 10.17
C ILE A 264 -36.11 2.09 8.64
N PHE A 265 -35.36 2.93 7.90
CA PHE A 265 -35.36 2.98 6.43
C PHE A 265 -34.16 2.27 5.80
N LEU A 266 -33.39 1.50 6.56
CA LEU A 266 -32.15 0.87 6.11
C LEU A 266 -32.39 -0.08 4.92
N GLU A 267 -33.27 -1.06 5.07
CA GLU A 267 -33.52 -2.06 4.02
C GLU A 267 -34.12 -1.46 2.74
N SER A 268 -35.02 -0.48 2.86
CA SER A 268 -35.61 0.18 1.70
C SER A 268 -34.57 0.99 0.92
N LYS A 269 -33.70 1.74 1.60
CA LYS A 269 -32.61 2.48 0.97
C LYS A 269 -31.56 1.57 0.33
N ILE A 270 -31.22 0.45 0.98
CA ILE A 270 -30.33 -0.56 0.38
C ILE A 270 -30.94 -1.10 -0.91
N ARG A 271 -32.23 -1.45 -0.87
CA ARG A 271 -32.96 -1.93 -2.06
C ARG A 271 -32.89 -0.94 -3.21
N GLU A 272 -33.16 0.34 -2.96
CA GLU A 272 -33.08 1.40 -3.99
C GLU A 272 -31.69 1.49 -4.62
N ILE A 273 -30.64 1.49 -3.80
CA ILE A 273 -29.25 1.53 -4.26
C ILE A 273 -28.89 0.30 -5.09
N LEU A 274 -29.28 -0.91 -4.66
CA LEU A 274 -29.03 -2.14 -5.40
C LEU A 274 -29.72 -2.13 -6.77
N HIS A 275 -30.97 -1.69 -6.85
CA HIS A 275 -31.66 -1.54 -8.13
C HIS A 275 -30.93 -0.57 -9.06
N LYS A 276 -30.49 0.57 -8.53
CA LYS A 276 -29.74 1.58 -9.29
C LYS A 276 -28.46 1.01 -9.89
N ILE A 277 -27.60 0.39 -9.09
CA ILE A 277 -26.30 -0.14 -9.60
C ILE A 277 -26.46 -1.31 -10.57
N ILE A 278 -27.52 -2.13 -10.41
CA ILE A 278 -27.85 -3.22 -11.33
C ILE A 278 -28.32 -2.68 -12.69
N GLN A 279 -29.00 -1.54 -12.70
CA GLN A 279 -29.43 -0.86 -13.94
C GLN A 279 -28.26 -0.16 -14.63
N GLU A 280 -27.42 0.56 -13.87
CA GLU A 280 -26.31 1.35 -14.41
C GLU A 280 -25.17 0.48 -14.97
N LYS A 281 -24.88 -0.68 -14.36
CA LYS A 281 -23.84 -1.65 -14.79
C LYS A 281 -22.47 -1.03 -15.10
N GLN A 282 -22.10 0.04 -14.42
CA GLN A 282 -20.84 0.75 -14.64
C GLN A 282 -19.61 -0.03 -14.14
N SER A 283 -19.78 -0.90 -13.14
CA SER A 283 -18.73 -1.78 -12.63
C SER A 283 -19.27 -3.14 -12.19
N GLN A 284 -18.38 -4.12 -12.08
CA GLN A 284 -18.64 -5.39 -11.42
C GLN A 284 -18.65 -5.24 -9.88
N TYR A 285 -17.94 -4.26 -9.33
CA TYR A 285 -17.80 -4.07 -7.88
C TYR A 285 -18.23 -2.67 -7.47
N TYR A 286 -18.98 -2.58 -6.37
CA TYR A 286 -19.39 -1.32 -5.77
C TYR A 286 -19.07 -1.30 -4.28
N GLY A 287 -18.48 -0.19 -3.84
CA GLY A 287 -18.31 0.12 -2.43
C GLY A 287 -19.53 0.84 -1.89
N ILE A 288 -20.13 0.28 -0.86
CA ILE A 288 -21.25 0.87 -0.15
C ILE A 288 -20.72 1.73 0.99
N THR A 289 -21.19 2.97 1.08
CA THR A 289 -20.94 3.86 2.22
C THR A 289 -22.25 4.22 2.88
N MET A 290 -22.25 4.25 4.21
CA MET A 290 -23.41 4.53 5.05
C MET A 290 -23.05 5.60 6.07
N SER A 291 -23.84 6.67 6.16
CA SER A 291 -23.67 7.71 7.16
C SER A 291 -24.99 8.05 7.84
N LEU A 292 -24.94 8.21 9.16
CA LEU A 292 -26.05 8.72 9.95
C LEU A 292 -25.81 10.21 10.23
N SER A 293 -26.80 11.05 9.91
CA SER A 293 -26.82 12.44 10.32
C SER A 293 -27.85 12.66 11.42
N THR A 294 -27.43 13.38 12.46
CA THR A 294 -28.25 13.73 13.64
C THR A 294 -28.58 15.22 13.69
N HIS A 295 -28.37 15.96 12.60
CA HIS A 295 -28.57 17.42 12.56
C HIS A 295 -30.05 17.86 12.61
N THR A 296 -31.01 16.94 12.61
CA THR A 296 -32.44 17.24 12.74
C THR A 296 -33.09 16.38 13.82
N THR A 297 -34.34 16.68 14.19
CA THR A 297 -35.17 15.86 15.08
C THR A 297 -35.40 14.43 14.59
N MET A 298 -35.01 14.11 13.34
CA MET A 298 -35.00 12.76 12.78
C MET A 298 -33.59 12.34 12.38
N MET A 299 -33.20 11.11 12.73
CA MET A 299 -31.94 10.51 12.29
C MET A 299 -32.04 10.11 10.81
N THR A 300 -31.27 10.77 9.94
CA THR A 300 -31.26 10.47 8.50
C THR A 300 -30.13 9.51 8.16
N LEU A 301 -30.45 8.44 7.44
CA LEU A 301 -29.48 7.50 6.90
C LEU A 301 -29.23 7.81 5.43
N ASP A 302 -27.98 8.06 5.07
CA ASP A 302 -27.53 8.19 3.69
C ASP A 302 -26.72 6.95 3.29
N ILE A 303 -27.09 6.36 2.15
CA ILE A 303 -26.41 5.20 1.58
C ILE A 303 -25.99 5.56 0.15
N ASN A 304 -24.72 5.37 -0.17
CA ASN A 304 -24.19 5.56 -1.52
C ASN A 304 -23.48 4.30 -2.00
N ALA A 305 -23.40 4.15 -3.32
CA ALA A 305 -22.62 3.11 -3.98
C ALA A 305 -21.65 3.74 -4.98
N ILE A 306 -20.38 3.38 -4.87
CA ILE A 306 -19.30 3.93 -5.69
C ILE A 306 -18.65 2.78 -6.48
N PRO A 307 -18.51 2.87 -7.81
CA PRO A 307 -17.85 1.83 -8.59
C PRO A 307 -16.37 1.67 -8.18
N ILE A 308 -15.90 0.43 -8.09
CA ILE A 308 -14.51 0.08 -7.76
C ILE A 308 -13.92 -0.76 -8.89
N LEU A 309 -12.62 -0.60 -9.17
CA LEU A 309 -11.90 -1.46 -10.11
C LEU A 309 -11.83 -2.90 -9.58
N ALA A 310 -12.01 -3.86 -10.47
CA ALA A 310 -12.09 -5.28 -10.12
C ALA A 310 -10.82 -5.81 -9.43
N ASP A 311 -9.65 -5.33 -9.87
CA ASP A 311 -8.35 -5.81 -9.37
C ASP A 311 -8.11 -5.41 -7.92
N ILE A 312 -8.64 -4.25 -7.48
CA ILE A 312 -8.42 -3.74 -6.12
C ILE A 312 -9.60 -3.97 -5.16
N ALA A 313 -10.79 -4.29 -5.67
CA ALA A 313 -11.98 -4.53 -4.86
C ALA A 313 -11.83 -5.64 -3.79
N PRO A 314 -11.11 -6.76 -4.04
CA PRO A 314 -10.87 -7.77 -3.01
C PRO A 314 -10.15 -7.22 -1.77
N TYR A 315 -9.21 -6.29 -1.95
CA TYR A 315 -8.47 -5.69 -0.84
C TYR A 315 -9.35 -4.81 0.03
N TYR A 316 -10.23 -4.01 -0.59
CA TYR A 316 -11.21 -3.23 0.14
C TYR A 316 -12.21 -4.09 0.91
N ARG A 317 -12.63 -5.21 0.32
CA ARG A 317 -13.52 -6.16 0.98
C ARG A 317 -12.88 -6.74 2.24
N GLN A 318 -11.63 -7.19 2.13
CA GLN A 318 -10.91 -7.75 3.26
C GLN A 318 -10.61 -6.70 4.34
N LEU A 319 -10.22 -5.49 3.92
CA LEU A 319 -9.99 -4.38 4.84
C LEU A 319 -11.26 -4.02 5.64
N ALA A 320 -12.42 -3.98 4.97
CA ALA A 320 -13.69 -3.75 5.63
C ALA A 320 -13.99 -4.86 6.65
N TYR A 321 -13.80 -6.12 6.27
CA TYR A 321 -13.99 -7.27 7.16
C TYR A 321 -13.08 -7.18 8.42
N ASN A 322 -11.77 -7.06 8.22
CA ASN A 322 -10.77 -7.01 9.30
C ASN A 322 -10.91 -5.79 10.24
N ASN A 323 -11.57 -4.72 9.80
CA ASN A 323 -11.82 -3.55 10.66
C ASN A 323 -12.76 -3.87 11.83
N ILE A 324 -13.72 -4.79 11.68
CA ILE A 324 -14.68 -5.13 12.74
C ILE A 324 -14.05 -6.02 13.81
N GLU A 325 -13.35 -7.10 13.43
CA GLU A 325 -12.70 -8.00 14.40
C GLU A 325 -11.73 -7.23 15.33
N SER A 326 -11.07 -6.19 14.81
CA SER A 326 -10.18 -5.34 15.61
C SER A 326 -10.87 -4.49 16.70
N LYS A 327 -12.20 -4.35 16.63
CA LYS A 327 -13.02 -3.60 17.60
C LYS A 327 -13.57 -4.50 18.71
N GLU A 328 -13.72 -5.81 18.47
CA GLU A 328 -14.28 -6.76 19.45
C GLU A 328 -13.25 -7.32 20.43
N SER A 329 -11.94 -7.21 20.14
CA SER A 329 -10.86 -7.81 20.93
C SER A 329 -10.37 -6.96 22.13
N VAL A 330 -11.26 -6.45 22.99
CA VAL A 330 -10.90 -5.70 24.23
C VAL A 330 -11.28 -6.47 25.47
#